data_AF-A0A1B6HF40-F1
#
_entry.id   AF-A0A1B6HF40-F1
#
_cell.length_a   1.000
_cell.length_b   1.000
_cell.length_c   1.000
_cell.angle_alpha   90.00
_cell.angle_beta   90.00
_cell.angle_gamma   90.00
#
_symmetry.space_group_name_H-M   'P 1'
#
loop_
_entity.id
_entity.type
_entity.pdbx_description
1 polymer ?
#
loop_
_entity_poly.entity_id
_entity_poly.type
_entity_poly.pdbx_seq_one_letter_code
_entity_poly.pdbx_strand_id
1 'polypeptide(L)'
;IWVDCVTERYPGKRVEYTVKTSSHFKSHLTAGRVNVLVPVPSDVDSPTFKVTTGVVDYIPEANVFSWTIKSFPGCKEFYLTASFGLPSVAEEEPEVMPPVRVRFEIAFWNLSGIHVQYLKVWDKSGYSAMPWVRY
;
A
#
# COMPACT_ATOMS: atom_id res chain seq x y z
N ILE A 1 -1.31 0.87 -8.36
CA ILE A 1 -2.27 0.67 -7.23
C ILE A 1 -2.71 2.06 -6.82
N TRP A 2 -4.01 2.28 -6.78
CA TRP A 2 -4.64 3.52 -6.38
C TRP A 2 -5.17 3.37 -4.96
N VAL A 3 -5.04 4.42 -4.15
CA VAL A 3 -5.46 4.40 -2.75
C VAL A 3 -6.24 5.68 -2.47
N ASP A 4 -7.52 5.53 -2.14
CA ASP A 4 -8.37 6.60 -1.66
C ASP A 4 -8.51 6.43 -0.15
N CYS A 5 -8.23 7.49 0.61
CA CYS A 5 -8.39 7.51 2.05
C CYS A 5 -9.36 8.63 2.41
N VAL A 6 -10.48 8.27 3.01
CA VAL A 6 -11.46 9.21 3.54
C VAL A 6 -11.35 9.20 5.06
N THR A 7 -11.16 10.38 5.65
CA THR A 7 -11.05 10.56 7.10
C THR A 7 -12.27 11.31 7.61
N GLU A 8 -12.99 10.69 8.54
CA GLU A 8 -14.10 11.30 9.26
C GLU A 8 -13.70 11.54 10.71
N ARG A 9 -13.62 12.82 11.11
CA ARG A 9 -13.27 13.19 12.49
C ARG A 9 -14.53 13.56 13.27
N TYR A 10 -14.77 12.86 14.38
CA TYR A 10 -15.80 13.19 15.37
C TYR A 10 -15.10 13.80 16.60
N PRO A 11 -15.16 15.13 16.80
CA PRO A 11 -14.46 15.82 17.87
C PRO A 11 -14.75 15.22 19.25
N GLY A 12 -13.70 14.99 20.04
CA GLY A 12 -13.79 14.48 21.41
C GLY A 12 -14.33 13.06 21.58
N LYS A 13 -14.43 12.28 20.48
CA LYS A 13 -14.95 10.92 20.52
C LYS A 13 -14.10 9.94 19.72
N ARG A 14 -14.01 10.12 18.41
CA ARG A 14 -13.34 9.15 17.52
C ARG A 14 -12.94 9.74 16.18
N VAL A 15 -11.96 9.14 15.54
CA VAL A 15 -11.64 9.35 14.14
C VAL A 15 -11.79 8.03 13.39
N GLU A 16 -12.46 8.06 12.25
CA GLU A 16 -12.67 6.90 11.39
C GLU A 16 -11.95 7.11 10.06
N TYR A 17 -11.20 6.10 9.64
CA TYR A 17 -10.51 6.05 8.36
C TYR A 17 -11.15 4.98 7.49
N THR A 18 -11.64 5.37 6.33
CA THR A 18 -12.08 4.46 5.29
C THR A 18 -11.07 4.49 4.16
N VAL A 19 -10.30 3.41 4.04
CA VAL A 19 -9.25 3.25 3.03
C VAL A 19 -9.74 2.29 1.96
N LYS A 20 -9.86 2.78 0.73
CA LYS A 20 -10.14 1.99 -0.46
C LYS A 20 -8.86 1.84 -1.26
N THR A 21 -8.51 0.60 -1.59
CA THR A 21 -7.36 0.30 -2.46
C THR A 21 -7.86 -0.37 -3.72
N SER A 22 -7.47 0.14 -4.88
CA SER A 22 -7.86 -0.37 -6.20
C SER A 22 -6.63 -0.68 -7.05
N SER A 23 -6.56 -1.87 -7.63
CA SER A 23 -5.47 -2.24 -8.54
C SER A 23 -5.80 -1.87 -10.00
N HIS A 24 -5.10 -0.88 -10.53
CA HIS A 24 -5.17 -0.50 -11.95
C HIS A 24 -4.07 -1.19 -12.77
N PHE A 25 -4.12 -2.51 -12.86
CA PHE A 25 -3.26 -3.30 -13.73
C PHE A 25 -4.00 -4.55 -14.20
N LYS A 26 -3.47 -5.21 -15.24
CA LYS A 26 -4.14 -6.35 -15.89
C LYS A 26 -4.47 -7.46 -14.88
N SER A 27 -5.63 -8.09 -15.05
CA SER A 27 -6.17 -9.09 -14.11
C SER A 27 -5.28 -10.32 -13.90
N HIS A 28 -4.45 -10.71 -14.88
CA HIS A 28 -3.52 -11.83 -14.75
C HIS A 28 -2.25 -11.49 -13.95
N LEU A 29 -1.98 -10.21 -13.71
CA LEU A 29 -0.88 -9.79 -12.86
C LEU A 29 -1.33 -9.76 -11.41
N THR A 30 -0.38 -9.97 -10.51
CA THR A 30 -0.61 -9.91 -9.07
C THR A 30 0.49 -9.08 -8.45
N ALA A 31 0.11 -8.08 -7.65
CA ALA A 31 1.07 -7.34 -6.85
C ALA A 31 1.30 -8.09 -5.53
N GLY A 32 2.58 -8.30 -5.20
CA GLY A 32 3.03 -8.81 -3.93
C GLY A 32 3.52 -7.70 -3.01
N ARG A 33 3.68 -8.04 -1.73
CA ARG A 33 4.25 -7.15 -0.69
C ARG A 33 3.62 -5.76 -0.68
N VAL A 34 2.30 -5.69 -0.88
CA VAL A 34 1.58 -4.42 -0.85
C VAL A 34 1.47 -3.98 0.61
N ASN A 35 2.03 -2.82 0.92
CA ASN A 35 2.02 -2.22 2.24
C ASN A 35 1.53 -0.77 2.11
N VAL A 36 0.38 -0.49 2.69
CA VAL A 36 -0.24 0.84 2.73
C VAL A 36 0.00 1.43 4.11
N LEU A 37 0.66 2.57 4.18
CA LEU A 37 0.99 3.29 5.39
C LEU A 37 0.11 4.53 5.45
N VAL A 38 -0.81 4.54 6.40
CA VAL A 38 -1.73 5.66 6.61
C VAL A 38 -1.38 6.32 7.94
N PRO A 39 -1.05 7.62 7.94
CA PRO A 39 -0.76 8.32 9.17
C PRO A 39 -2.02 8.62 9.95
N VAL A 40 -1.86 8.65 11.27
CA VAL A 40 -2.89 8.98 12.24
C VAL A 40 -2.36 10.09 13.17
N PRO A 41 -3.24 10.89 13.78
CA PRO A 41 -2.85 11.88 14.79
C PRO A 41 -2.12 11.21 15.95
N SER A 42 -1.21 11.94 16.59
CA SER A 42 -0.49 11.47 17.78
C SER A 42 -1.40 11.17 18.98
N ASP A 43 -2.53 11.88 19.08
CA ASP A 43 -3.51 11.77 20.17
C ASP A 43 -4.40 10.51 20.15
N VAL A 44 -4.28 9.66 19.13
CA VAL A 44 -5.23 8.54 18.97
C VAL A 44 -5.00 7.41 19.96
N ASP A 45 -6.09 6.90 20.52
CA ASP A 45 -6.11 5.73 21.40
C ASP A 45 -7.06 4.64 20.86
N SER A 46 -7.01 3.42 21.43
CA SER A 46 -7.99 2.37 21.18
C SER A 46 -8.20 2.01 19.68
N PRO A 47 -7.15 1.54 18.97
CA PRO A 47 -7.24 1.21 17.56
C PRO A 47 -8.14 0.00 17.32
N THR A 48 -9.08 0.14 16.38
CA THR A 48 -9.98 -0.95 15.97
C THR A 48 -10.01 -1.05 14.45
N PHE A 49 -9.71 -2.23 13.92
CA PHE A 49 -9.57 -2.45 12.48
C PHE A 49 -10.59 -3.45 11.95
N LYS A 50 -11.21 -3.12 10.82
CA LYS A 50 -12.04 -4.03 10.02
C LYS A 50 -11.48 -4.05 8.62
N VAL A 51 -11.03 -5.22 8.17
CA VAL A 51 -10.34 -5.37 6.89
C VAL A 51 -10.95 -6.52 6.10
N THR A 52 -11.10 -6.35 4.78
CA THR A 52 -11.57 -7.44 3.91
C THR A 52 -10.49 -8.51 3.70
N THR A 53 -9.24 -8.10 3.52
CA THR A 53 -8.10 -8.99 3.24
C THR A 53 -6.79 -8.35 3.67
N GLY A 54 -5.88 -9.16 4.22
CA GLY A 54 -4.58 -8.72 4.70
C GLY A 54 -4.52 -8.60 6.23
N VAL A 55 -3.43 -8.03 6.72
CA VAL A 55 -3.14 -7.82 8.14
C VAL A 55 -2.90 -6.34 8.36
N VAL A 56 -3.39 -5.80 9.47
CA VAL A 56 -3.24 -4.40 9.83
C VAL A 56 -2.53 -4.33 11.17
N ASP A 57 -1.47 -3.55 11.22
CA ASP A 57 -0.65 -3.34 12.41
C ASP A 57 -0.53 -1.84 12.67
N TYR A 58 -0.80 -1.42 13.91
CA TYR A 58 -0.58 -0.03 14.35
C TYR A 58 0.85 0.14 14.86
N ILE A 59 1.54 1.19 14.41
CA ILE A 59 2.92 1.53 14.81
C ILE A 59 2.87 2.89 15.53
N PRO A 60 2.72 2.90 16.87
CA PRO A 60 2.64 4.14 17.67
C PRO A 60 3.88 5.03 17.52
N GLU A 61 5.08 4.43 17.40
CA GLU A 61 6.34 5.18 17.30
C GLU A 61 6.42 6.10 16.08
N ALA A 62 5.66 5.78 15.03
CA ALA A 62 5.63 6.53 13.78
C ALA A 62 4.27 7.21 13.53
N ASN A 63 3.32 7.10 14.48
CA ASN A 63 1.93 7.57 14.32
C ASN A 63 1.30 7.11 13.00
N VAL A 64 1.51 5.84 12.64
CA VAL A 64 1.05 5.26 11.36
C VAL A 64 0.49 3.88 11.61
N PHE A 65 -0.64 3.55 10.97
CA PHE A 65 -1.02 2.14 10.81
C PHE A 65 -0.60 1.63 9.43
N SER A 66 -0.09 0.41 9.41
CA SER A 66 0.35 -0.29 8.21
C SER A 66 -0.64 -1.38 7.86
N TRP A 67 -1.10 -1.40 6.62
CA TRP A 67 -1.94 -2.45 6.07
C TRP A 67 -1.16 -3.27 5.05
N THR A 68 -0.90 -4.52 5.40
CA THR A 68 -0.12 -5.45 4.59
C THR A 68 -1.04 -6.46 3.88
N ILE A 69 -0.99 -6.45 2.55
CA ILE A 69 -1.71 -7.39 1.68
C ILE A 69 -0.68 -8.27 0.97
N LYS A 70 -0.73 -9.59 1.25
CA LYS A 70 0.24 -10.56 0.68
C LYS A 70 0.11 -10.69 -0.84
N SER A 71 -1.11 -10.71 -1.33
CA SER A 71 -1.43 -10.91 -2.75
C SER A 71 -2.57 -10.00 -3.14
N PHE A 72 -2.32 -9.10 -4.09
CA PHE A 72 -3.28 -8.15 -4.63
C PHE A 72 -3.48 -8.44 -6.12
N PRO A 73 -4.56 -9.14 -6.51
CA PRO A 73 -4.84 -9.44 -7.92
C PRO A 73 -5.22 -8.18 -8.70
N GLY A 74 -4.91 -8.14 -10.00
CA GLY A 74 -5.29 -7.01 -10.85
C GLY A 74 -6.81 -6.85 -10.99
N CYS A 75 -7.24 -5.62 -11.28
CA CYS A 75 -8.65 -5.23 -11.38
C CYS A 75 -9.52 -5.59 -10.16
N LYS A 76 -8.94 -5.70 -8.96
CA LYS A 76 -9.68 -5.88 -7.70
C LYS A 76 -9.62 -4.63 -6.83
N GLU A 77 -10.55 -4.58 -5.88
CA GLU A 77 -10.64 -3.57 -4.85
C GLU A 77 -10.68 -4.23 -3.47
N PHE A 78 -10.02 -3.61 -2.50
CA PHE A 78 -10.11 -4.00 -1.10
C PHE A 78 -10.40 -2.79 -0.22
N TYR A 79 -11.10 -3.07 0.88
CA TYR A 79 -11.56 -2.07 1.82
C TYR A 79 -10.96 -2.33 3.21
N LEU A 80 -10.60 -1.24 3.86
CA LEU A 80 -10.18 -1.21 5.26
C LEU A 80 -10.89 -0.05 5.95
N THR A 81 -11.48 -0.34 7.09
CA THR A 81 -12.05 0.65 8.00
C THR A 81 -11.27 0.58 9.31
N ALA A 82 -10.69 1.70 9.73
CA ALA A 82 -10.03 1.82 11.03
C ALA A 82 -10.77 2.87 11.86
N SER A 83 -11.02 2.58 13.13
CA SER A 83 -11.55 3.54 14.08
C SER A 83 -10.60 3.70 15.25
N PHE A 84 -10.35 4.94 15.63
CA PHE A 84 -9.54 5.30 16.77
C PHE A 84 -10.32 6.23 17.69
N GLY A 85 -10.13 6.09 19.00
CA GLY A 85 -10.61 7.04 19.99
C GLY A 85 -9.83 8.35 19.92
N LEU A 86 -10.50 9.46 20.17
CA LEU A 86 -9.86 10.77 20.36
C LEU A 86 -10.11 11.25 21.79
N PRO A 87 -9.11 11.84 22.46
CA PRO A 87 -9.30 12.49 23.74
C PRO A 87 -10.24 13.69 23.60
N SER A 88 -10.92 14.03 24.70
CA SER A 88 -11.84 15.17 24.75
C SER A 88 -11.14 16.53 24.75
N VAL A 89 -9.84 16.55 25.04
CA VAL A 89 -8.99 17.74 24.97
C VAL A 89 -8.47 17.86 23.55
N ALA A 90 -8.74 18.99 22.90
CA ALA A 90 -8.20 19.28 21.58
C ALA A 90 -6.81 19.94 21.72
N GLU A 91 -5.82 19.46 20.96
CA GLU A 91 -4.58 20.22 20.74
C GLU A 91 -4.88 21.54 20.03
N GLU A 92 -4.20 22.61 20.45
CA GLU A 92 -4.37 23.97 19.91
C GLU A 92 -3.75 24.15 18.51
N GLU A 93 -2.82 23.27 18.11
CA GLU A 93 -2.19 23.30 16.79
C GLU A 93 -2.66 22.15 15.89
N PRO A 94 -3.03 22.41 14.63
CA PRO A 94 -3.34 21.35 13.68
C PRO A 94 -2.04 20.63 13.27
N GLU A 95 -1.86 19.38 13.71
CA GLU A 95 -0.80 18.51 13.19
C GLU A 95 -0.94 18.37 11.66
N VAL A 96 0.14 18.66 10.93
CA VAL A 96 0.21 18.41 9.49
C VAL A 96 0.35 16.92 9.26
N MET A 97 -0.76 16.28 8.87
CA MET A 97 -0.74 14.84 8.56
C MET A 97 0.12 14.59 7.31
N PRO A 98 1.11 13.68 7.39
CA PRO A 98 1.88 13.31 6.21
C PRO A 98 1.00 12.60 5.16
N PRO A 99 1.46 12.47 3.91
CA PRO A 99 0.69 11.78 2.88
C PRO A 99 0.65 10.26 3.13
N VAL A 100 -0.41 9.61 2.63
CA VAL A 100 -0.51 8.15 2.58
C VAL A 100 0.58 7.60 1.67
N ARG A 101 1.34 6.61 2.16
CA ARG A 101 2.43 5.98 1.40
C ARG A 101 2.06 4.55 1.04
N VAL A 102 2.43 4.13 -0.17
CA VAL A 102 2.15 2.78 -0.65
C VAL A 102 3.43 2.17 -1.20
N ARG A 103 3.76 0.98 -0.72
CA ARG A 103 4.85 0.15 -1.24
C ARG A 103 4.24 -1.11 -1.84
N PHE A 104 4.69 -1.50 -3.02
CA PHE A 104 4.22 -2.71 -3.68
C PHE A 104 5.25 -3.21 -4.69
N GLU A 105 5.13 -4.47 -5.05
CA GLU A 105 5.99 -5.13 -6.04
C GLU A 105 5.09 -5.87 -7.05
N ILE A 106 5.26 -5.64 -8.35
CA ILE A 106 4.54 -6.38 -9.40
C ILE A 106 5.59 -7.15 -10.19
N ALA A 107 5.64 -8.46 -10.02
CA ALA A 107 6.60 -9.29 -10.73
C ALA A 107 6.26 -9.38 -12.22
N PHE A 108 7.29 -9.46 -13.06
CA PHE A 108 7.21 -9.67 -14.51
C PHE A 108 6.47 -8.57 -15.27
N TRP A 109 6.27 -7.40 -14.64
CA TRP A 109 5.61 -6.26 -15.25
C TRP A 109 6.46 -5.01 -15.15
N ASN A 110 6.51 -4.25 -16.24
CA ASN A 110 7.12 -2.93 -16.25
C ASN A 110 6.05 -1.85 -16.45
N LEU A 111 6.23 -0.72 -15.75
CA LEU A 111 5.37 0.45 -15.92
C LEU A 111 5.89 1.41 -17.00
N SER A 112 7.19 1.37 -17.28
CA SER A 112 7.84 2.25 -18.26
C SER A 112 7.60 1.86 -19.71
N GLY A 113 7.05 0.67 -19.97
CA GLY A 113 6.89 0.12 -21.32
C GLY A 113 8.19 -0.41 -21.93
N ILE A 114 9.30 -0.44 -21.18
CA ILE A 114 10.58 -0.96 -21.65
C ILE A 114 10.44 -2.45 -21.94
N HIS A 115 10.79 -2.85 -23.15
CA HIS A 115 10.77 -4.24 -23.58
C HIS A 115 12.13 -4.62 -24.17
N VAL A 116 12.82 -5.57 -23.54
CA VAL A 116 14.06 -6.14 -24.06
C VAL A 116 13.73 -6.98 -25.30
N GLN A 117 14.13 -6.50 -26.48
CA GLN A 117 13.85 -7.19 -27.75
C GLN A 117 14.83 -8.35 -28.02
N TYR A 118 16.11 -8.15 -27.77
CA TYR A 118 17.13 -9.17 -28.00
C TYR A 118 18.34 -9.00 -27.08
N LEU A 119 18.95 -10.12 -26.69
CA LEU A 119 20.26 -10.17 -26.08
C LEU A 119 21.20 -10.91 -27.04
N LYS A 120 22.07 -10.17 -27.73
CA LYS A 120 23.04 -10.77 -28.66
C LYS A 120 24.30 -11.16 -27.91
N VAL A 121 24.58 -12.45 -27.84
CA VAL A 121 25.83 -13.01 -27.31
C VAL A 121 26.73 -13.38 -28.49
N TRP A 122 27.97 -12.91 -28.50
CA TRP A 122 28.96 -13.27 -29.51
C TRP A 122 30.17 -13.90 -28.85
N ASP A 123 30.39 -15.18 -29.14
CA ASP A 123 31.56 -15.93 -28.66
C ASP A 123 32.15 -16.75 -29.80
N LYS A 124 33.48 -16.71 -29.93
CA LYS A 124 34.24 -17.46 -30.93
C LYS A 124 34.34 -18.95 -30.59
N SER A 125 34.08 -19.33 -29.33
CA SER A 125 34.13 -20.72 -28.86
C SER A 125 32.93 -21.58 -29.30
N GLY A 126 31.88 -20.97 -29.86
CA GLY A 126 30.63 -21.64 -30.19
C GLY A 126 29.69 -21.85 -29.00
N TYR A 127 29.95 -21.19 -27.87
CA TYR A 127 29.08 -21.24 -26.69
C TYR A 127 27.64 -20.78 -27.01
N SER A 128 26.67 -21.63 -26.65
CA SER A 128 25.23 -21.32 -26.75
C SER A 128 24.72 -20.84 -25.40
N ALA A 129 24.26 -19.59 -25.34
CA ALA A 129 23.71 -18.98 -24.14
C ALA A 129 22.19 -19.14 -24.07
N MET A 130 21.65 -19.30 -22.86
CA MET A 130 20.20 -19.32 -22.60
C MET A 130 19.79 -18.03 -21.86
N PRO A 131 19.42 -16.95 -22.60
CA PRO A 131 19.03 -15.69 -21.98
C PRO A 131 17.64 -15.78 -21.36
N TRP A 132 17.45 -15.15 -20.21
CA TRP A 132 16.17 -14.98 -19.55
C TRP A 132 16.04 -13.55 -19.03
N VAL A 133 14.80 -13.04 -18.97
CA VAL A 133 14.51 -11.67 -18.52
C VAL A 133 13.36 -11.72 -17.51
N ARG A 134 13.50 -10.98 -16.42
CA ARG A 134 12.40 -10.65 -15.50
C ARG A 134 12.34 -9.13 -15.34
N TYR A 135 11.13 -8.63 -15.13
CA TYR A 135 10.85 -7.25 -14.77
C TYR A 135 10.41 -7.20 -13.31
#